data_AF-A0A0W7W534-F1
#
_entry.id   AF-A0A0W7W534-F1
#
_cell.length_a   1.000
_cell.length_b   1.000
_cell.length_c   1.000
_cell.angle_alpha   90.00
_cell.angle_beta   90.00
_cell.angle_gamma   90.00
#
_symmetry.space_group_name_H-M   'P 1'
#
loop_
_entity.id
_entity.type
_entity.pdbx_description
1 polymer ?
#
loop_
_entity_poly.entity_id
_entity_poly.type
_entity_poly.pdbx_seq_one_letter_code
_entity_poly.pdbx_strand_id
1 'polypeptide(L)'
;MTAVAGCAPAAETWTVPPAGAAPDYQLGAAYDADPRVGVIARDRTAPAATGAYSICYINGFQTQPGELASWPEHVLLRTPDGKIRFDPDWPDEALLDTSTASARTAIVDTVSGWIEGCARDGFDAVEFDNLDSYTRSDGALSLADNLAVATALVRVAHDAGLAAGQKNASEDAAALREQASFDFAVTEECSVFDECGTYTAVYGAHVIDIEYTDDLPRPFAEMCADDAAPASMVLRDRLLGAPGDPGYAFELCD
;
A
#
# COMPACT_ATOMS: atom_id res chain seq x y z
N MET A 1 -34.39 2.36 -39.50
CA MET A 1 -33.14 1.71 -39.00
C MET A 1 -32.60 2.60 -37.91
N THR A 2 -32.82 2.22 -36.66
CA THR A 2 -32.37 2.98 -35.48
C THR A 2 -30.93 2.57 -35.20
N ALA A 3 -30.00 3.50 -35.31
CA ALA A 3 -28.59 3.25 -34.99
C ALA A 3 -28.43 3.19 -33.47
N VAL A 4 -27.93 2.06 -32.97
CA VAL A 4 -27.52 1.90 -31.58
C VAL A 4 -26.11 2.50 -31.48
N ALA A 5 -25.99 3.64 -30.80
CA ALA A 5 -24.70 4.19 -30.43
C ALA A 5 -24.10 3.29 -29.34
N GLY A 6 -23.05 2.53 -29.67
CA GLY A 6 -22.29 1.79 -28.68
C GLY A 6 -21.52 2.75 -27.80
N CYS A 7 -21.72 2.68 -26.47
CA CYS A 7 -20.76 3.24 -25.52
C CYS A 7 -19.42 2.53 -25.77
N ALA A 8 -18.41 3.27 -26.24
CA ALA A 8 -17.04 2.81 -26.09
C ALA A 8 -16.72 2.80 -24.57
N PRO A 9 -16.03 1.77 -24.05
CA PRO A 9 -15.51 1.82 -22.70
C PRO A 9 -14.58 3.03 -22.58
N ALA A 10 -14.70 3.79 -21.49
CA ALA A 10 -13.73 4.83 -21.17
C ALA A 10 -12.36 4.16 -21.09
N ALA A 11 -11.34 4.77 -21.71
CA ALA A 11 -9.97 4.32 -21.52
C ALA A 11 -9.62 4.50 -20.04
N GLU A 12 -8.96 3.52 -19.43
CA GLU A 12 -8.38 3.67 -18.10
C GLU A 12 -7.49 4.91 -18.09
N THR A 13 -7.73 5.80 -17.13
CA THR A 13 -7.04 7.09 -17.04
C THR A 13 -5.75 7.02 -16.22
N TRP A 14 -5.47 5.86 -15.62
CA TRP A 14 -4.24 5.57 -14.88
C TRP A 14 -3.42 4.50 -15.60
N THR A 15 -2.14 4.42 -15.24
CA THR A 15 -1.24 3.34 -15.63
C THR A 15 -0.83 2.56 -14.40
N VAL A 16 -0.59 1.26 -14.52
CA VAL A 16 -0.03 0.44 -13.43
C VAL A 16 1.50 0.52 -13.39
N PRO A 17 2.16 0.18 -12.26
CA PRO A 17 3.62 0.20 -12.19
C PRO A 17 4.26 -0.65 -13.29
N PRO A 18 5.38 -0.19 -13.91
CA PRO A 18 6.09 -0.96 -14.91
C PRO A 18 6.53 -2.32 -14.35
N ALA A 19 6.12 -3.39 -15.04
CA ALA A 19 6.47 -4.76 -14.64
C ALA A 19 7.99 -4.96 -14.60
N GLY A 20 8.49 -5.50 -13.49
CA GLY A 20 9.92 -5.80 -13.28
C GLY A 20 10.82 -4.57 -13.14
N ALA A 21 10.26 -3.38 -12.93
CA ALA A 21 11.06 -2.21 -12.62
C ALA A 21 11.60 -2.29 -11.19
N ALA A 22 12.89 -1.97 -11.03
CA ALA A 22 13.54 -1.95 -9.73
C ALA A 22 12.85 -0.96 -8.78
N PRO A 23 12.40 -1.41 -7.59
CA PRO A 23 11.72 -0.55 -6.63
C PRO A 23 12.69 0.12 -5.63
N ASP A 24 12.26 1.24 -5.06
CA ASP A 24 12.85 1.84 -3.86
C ASP A 24 11.75 2.35 -2.92
N TYR A 25 11.75 1.84 -1.68
CA TYR A 25 10.74 2.14 -0.67
C TYR A 25 11.30 3.21 0.28
N GLN A 26 10.84 4.46 0.09
CA GLN A 26 11.41 5.68 0.69
C GLN A 26 10.43 6.34 1.66
N LEU A 27 9.93 5.59 2.65
CA LEU A 27 8.97 6.12 3.63
C LEU A 27 9.65 6.86 4.79
N GLY A 28 10.81 6.39 5.25
CA GLY A 28 11.55 7.03 6.35
C GLY A 28 12.13 8.38 5.96
N ALA A 29 12.54 8.52 4.69
CA ALA A 29 12.93 9.79 4.10
C ALA A 29 12.94 9.71 2.56
N ALA A 30 12.52 10.80 1.90
CA ALA A 30 12.67 10.95 0.45
C ALA A 30 14.11 11.36 0.08
N TYR A 31 14.69 10.72 -0.93
CA TYR A 31 16.03 11.03 -1.45
C TYR A 31 16.15 10.75 -2.95
N ASP A 32 17.19 11.29 -3.59
CA ASP A 32 17.48 11.02 -5.01
C ASP A 32 17.85 9.54 -5.20
N ALA A 33 17.02 8.81 -5.94
CA ALA A 33 17.17 7.37 -6.12
C ALA A 33 18.33 6.99 -7.05
N ASP A 34 18.80 5.74 -6.93
CA ASP A 34 19.72 5.13 -7.89
C ASP A 34 19.11 5.19 -9.31
N PRO A 35 19.89 5.54 -10.36
CA PRO A 35 19.37 5.64 -11.73
C PRO A 35 18.77 4.35 -12.31
N ARG A 36 19.01 3.20 -11.68
CA ARG A 36 18.41 1.91 -12.06
C ARG A 36 16.97 1.76 -11.56
N VAL A 37 16.57 2.54 -10.55
CA VAL A 37 15.23 2.49 -9.95
C VAL A 37 14.20 3.03 -10.93
N GLY A 38 13.13 2.26 -11.14
CA GLY A 38 12.02 2.61 -12.03
C GLY A 38 10.69 2.84 -11.29
N VAL A 39 10.58 2.43 -10.02
CA VAL A 39 9.40 2.64 -9.16
C VAL A 39 9.85 3.10 -7.79
N ILE A 40 9.21 4.13 -7.24
CA ILE A 40 9.52 4.67 -5.91
C ILE A 40 8.22 4.86 -5.14
N ALA A 41 8.14 4.31 -3.93
CA ALA A 41 7.06 4.67 -3.00
C ALA A 41 7.56 5.67 -1.96
N ARG A 42 6.74 6.68 -1.67
CA ARG A 42 7.01 7.72 -0.66
C ARG A 42 5.76 8.01 0.13
N ASP A 43 5.94 8.38 1.38
CA ASP A 43 4.85 8.87 2.22
C ASP A 43 4.14 10.07 1.56
N ARG A 44 2.81 10.15 1.71
CA ARG A 44 1.99 11.24 1.17
C ARG A 44 2.41 12.65 1.58
N THR A 45 3.22 12.79 2.63
CA THR A 45 3.77 14.08 3.08
C THR A 45 5.07 14.47 2.37
N ALA A 46 5.68 13.54 1.62
CA ALA A 46 6.87 13.77 0.82
C ALA A 46 6.52 14.13 -0.64
N PRO A 47 7.39 14.87 -1.35
CA PRO A 47 7.19 15.13 -2.77
C PRO A 47 7.24 13.86 -3.61
N ALA A 48 6.39 13.78 -4.63
CA ALA A 48 6.43 12.72 -5.65
C ALA A 48 7.83 12.58 -6.26
N ALA A 49 8.21 11.35 -6.57
CA ALA A 49 9.46 11.08 -7.25
C ALA A 49 9.42 11.58 -8.71
N THR A 50 10.56 12.04 -9.22
CA THR A 50 10.68 12.49 -10.61
C THR A 50 11.51 11.50 -11.41
N GLY A 51 11.06 11.14 -12.61
CA GLY A 51 11.82 10.26 -13.52
C GLY A 51 11.66 8.76 -13.24
N ALA A 52 10.83 8.40 -12.27
CA ALA A 52 10.39 7.04 -11.96
C ALA A 52 8.87 7.05 -11.73
N TYR A 53 8.24 5.88 -11.76
CA TYR A 53 6.84 5.73 -11.39
C TYR A 53 6.69 5.96 -9.88
N SER A 54 5.88 6.93 -9.47
CA SER A 54 5.78 7.38 -8.07
C SER A 54 4.51 6.87 -7.40
N ILE A 55 4.66 6.09 -6.34
CA ILE A 55 3.58 5.55 -5.50
C ILE A 55 3.46 6.40 -4.22
N CYS A 56 2.25 6.86 -3.92
CA CYS A 56 1.93 7.62 -2.72
C CYS A 56 1.48 6.67 -1.62
N TYR A 57 2.30 6.49 -0.60
CA TYR A 57 1.94 5.72 0.60
C TYR A 57 0.90 6.48 1.42
N ILE A 58 -0.19 5.79 1.76
CA ILE A 58 -1.23 6.29 2.64
C ILE A 58 -1.59 5.19 3.64
N ASN A 59 -1.46 5.46 4.93
CA ASN A 59 -2.08 4.59 5.94
C ASN A 59 -3.60 4.85 5.96
N GLY A 60 -4.37 3.92 5.38
CA GLY A 60 -5.81 4.06 5.21
C GLY A 60 -6.65 3.41 6.32
N PHE A 61 -6.00 2.68 7.23
CA PHE A 61 -6.66 1.77 8.18
C PHE A 61 -6.15 1.91 9.62
N GLN A 62 -5.11 2.71 9.83
CA GLN A 62 -4.62 3.16 11.12
C GLN A 62 -4.25 4.65 11.05
N THR A 63 -4.06 5.26 12.22
CA THR A 63 -3.47 6.61 12.30
C THR A 63 -1.96 6.52 12.17
N GLN A 64 -1.30 7.43 11.45
CA GLN A 64 0.16 7.52 11.45
C GLN A 64 0.72 8.21 12.72
N PRO A 65 2.02 8.07 13.01
CA PRO A 65 2.67 8.73 14.13
C PRO A 65 2.44 10.25 14.13
N GLY A 66 1.91 10.77 15.24
CA GLY A 66 1.60 12.19 15.38
C GLY A 66 0.26 12.64 14.78
N GLU A 67 -0.50 11.74 14.14
CA GLU A 67 -1.74 12.10 13.46
C GLU A 67 -3.02 11.78 14.24
N LEU A 68 -2.92 11.09 15.39
CA LEU A 68 -4.06 10.67 16.20
C LEU A 68 -5.09 11.79 16.44
N ALA A 69 -4.63 13.00 16.74
CA ALA A 69 -5.50 14.15 17.03
C ALA A 69 -6.17 14.77 15.79
N SER A 70 -5.72 14.42 14.59
CA SER A 70 -6.32 14.88 13.33
C SER A 70 -7.54 14.05 12.92
N TRP A 71 -7.67 12.83 13.45
CA TRP A 71 -8.77 11.93 13.15
C TRP A 71 -10.00 12.21 14.02
N PRO A 72 -11.23 12.13 13.46
CA PRO A 72 -12.45 12.21 14.25
C PRO A 72 -12.51 11.13 15.36
N GLU A 73 -12.86 11.49 16.59
CA GLU A 73 -12.83 10.53 17.71
C GLU A 73 -13.68 9.26 17.51
N HIS A 74 -14.74 9.35 16.70
CA HIS A 74 -15.66 8.24 16.43
C HIS A 74 -15.15 7.26 15.36
N VAL A 75 -14.04 7.58 14.68
CA VAL A 75 -13.37 6.64 13.75
C VAL A 75 -12.22 5.89 14.40
N LEU A 76 -11.87 6.20 15.65
CA LEU A 76 -10.84 5.46 16.37
C LEU A 76 -11.48 4.21 16.98
N LEU A 77 -10.95 3.04 16.63
CA LEU A 77 -11.43 1.77 17.18
C LEU A 77 -11.23 1.77 18.69
N ARG A 78 -12.27 1.33 19.41
CA ARG A 78 -12.25 1.25 20.86
C ARG A 78 -12.42 -0.17 21.37
N THR A 79 -11.71 -0.46 22.45
CA THR A 79 -11.92 -1.67 23.25
C THR A 79 -13.29 -1.64 23.95
N PRO A 80 -13.79 -2.77 24.46
CA PRO A 80 -15.05 -2.81 25.22
C PRO A 80 -15.06 -1.91 26.47
N ASP A 81 -13.90 -1.61 27.06
CA ASP A 81 -13.77 -0.66 28.19
C ASP A 81 -13.58 0.81 27.74
N GLY A 82 -13.72 1.09 26.44
CA GLY A 82 -13.79 2.44 25.86
C GLY A 82 -12.44 3.10 25.53
N LYS A 83 -11.33 2.37 25.71
CA LYS A 83 -9.98 2.86 25.37
C LYS A 83 -9.74 2.76 23.87
N ILE A 84 -8.91 3.63 23.33
CA ILE A 84 -8.45 3.51 21.94
C ILE A 84 -7.62 2.24 21.82
N ARG A 85 -7.88 1.47 20.76
CA ARG A 85 -7.07 0.31 20.40
C ARG A 85 -5.90 0.76 19.52
N PHE A 86 -4.71 0.63 20.07
CA PHE A 86 -3.46 0.81 19.34
C PHE A 86 -2.99 -0.52 18.77
N ASP A 87 -2.21 -0.43 17.70
CA ASP A 87 -1.51 -1.57 17.15
C ASP A 87 -0.47 -2.08 18.17
N PRO A 88 -0.39 -3.40 18.43
CA PRO A 88 0.60 -3.94 19.37
C PRO A 88 2.05 -3.76 18.89
N ASP A 89 2.27 -3.74 17.59
CA ASP A 89 3.59 -3.59 16.97
C ASP A 89 3.93 -2.11 16.74
N TRP A 90 2.90 -1.26 16.59
CA TRP A 90 3.00 0.20 16.43
C TRP A 90 2.18 0.95 17.51
N PRO A 91 2.72 1.12 18.73
CA PRO A 91 1.93 1.53 19.89
C PRO A 91 1.45 2.99 19.88
N ASP A 92 1.90 3.81 18.92
CA ASP A 92 1.43 5.17 18.68
C ASP A 92 0.44 5.28 17.50
N GLU A 93 0.14 4.15 16.85
CA GLU A 93 -0.83 4.06 15.75
C GLU A 93 -2.13 3.41 16.23
N ALA A 94 -3.24 4.15 16.16
CA ALA A 94 -4.56 3.65 16.52
C ALA A 94 -5.25 2.99 15.31
N LEU A 95 -5.89 1.85 15.53
CA LEU A 95 -6.72 1.20 14.51
C LEU A 95 -7.95 2.07 14.21
N LEU A 96 -8.33 2.17 12.95
CA LEU A 96 -9.55 2.84 12.53
C LEU A 96 -10.76 1.90 12.62
N ASP A 97 -11.90 2.40 13.09
CA ASP A 97 -13.15 1.66 13.22
C ASP A 97 -13.83 1.53 11.86
N THR A 98 -13.61 0.41 11.18
CA THR A 98 -14.27 0.10 9.90
C THR A 98 -15.62 -0.60 10.08
N SER A 99 -16.07 -0.89 11.31
CA SER A 99 -17.24 -1.75 11.58
C SER A 99 -18.59 -1.08 11.28
N THR A 100 -18.66 0.25 11.34
CA THR A 100 -19.90 1.00 11.13
C THR A 100 -19.88 1.80 9.83
N ALA A 101 -21.02 1.89 9.15
CA ALA A 101 -21.13 2.68 7.92
C ALA A 101 -20.78 4.17 8.12
N SER A 102 -21.13 4.74 9.28
CA SER A 102 -20.78 6.12 9.62
C SER A 102 -19.27 6.32 9.77
N ALA A 103 -18.59 5.41 10.48
CA ALA A 103 -17.15 5.49 10.64
C ALA A 103 -16.42 5.26 9.31
N ARG A 104 -16.85 4.27 8.51
CA ARG A 104 -16.32 4.06 7.15
C ARG A 104 -16.46 5.29 6.26
N THR A 105 -17.59 5.98 6.32
CA THR A 105 -17.80 7.22 5.54
C THR A 105 -16.80 8.29 5.97
N ALA A 106 -16.63 8.51 7.27
CA ALA A 106 -15.67 9.50 7.78
C ALA A 106 -14.21 9.14 7.49
N ILE A 107 -13.86 7.86 7.50
CA ILE A 107 -12.54 7.37 7.09
C ILE A 107 -12.31 7.68 5.61
N VAL A 108 -13.24 7.26 4.75
CA VAL A 108 -13.16 7.50 3.30
C VAL A 108 -13.08 8.99 2.99
N ASP A 109 -13.89 9.84 3.63
CA ASP A 109 -13.85 11.29 3.42
C ASP A 109 -12.47 11.90 3.76
N THR A 110 -11.85 11.44 4.85
CA THR A 110 -10.53 11.90 5.28
C THR A 110 -9.46 11.47 4.27
N VAL A 111 -9.44 10.18 3.94
CA VAL A 111 -8.42 9.59 3.06
C VAL A 111 -8.59 10.05 1.60
N SER A 112 -9.82 10.31 1.15
CA SER A 112 -10.08 10.84 -0.20
C SER A 112 -9.36 12.16 -0.45
N GLY A 113 -9.34 13.06 0.54
CA GLY A 113 -8.59 14.31 0.44
C GLY A 113 -7.07 14.10 0.29
N TRP A 114 -6.54 13.02 0.85
CA TRP A 114 -5.13 12.64 0.68
C TRP A 114 -4.85 12.04 -0.69
N ILE A 115 -5.72 11.14 -1.18
CA ILE A 115 -5.63 10.56 -2.53
C ILE A 115 -5.64 11.67 -3.60
N GLU A 116 -6.60 12.60 -3.51
CA GLU A 116 -6.67 13.76 -4.39
C GLU A 116 -5.44 14.69 -4.24
N GLY A 117 -4.83 14.72 -3.06
CA GLY A 117 -3.54 15.34 -2.80
C GLY A 117 -2.42 14.71 -3.61
N CYS A 118 -2.25 13.40 -3.49
CA CYS A 118 -1.25 12.65 -4.25
C CYS A 118 -1.41 12.86 -5.77
N ALA A 119 -2.65 12.83 -6.29
CA ALA A 119 -2.92 13.09 -7.70
C ALA A 119 -2.48 14.49 -8.13
N ARG A 120 -2.79 15.52 -7.34
CA ARG A 120 -2.36 16.90 -7.62
C ARG A 120 -0.85 17.09 -7.52
N ASP A 121 -0.21 16.36 -6.62
CA ASP A 121 1.23 16.46 -6.34
C ASP A 121 2.08 15.63 -7.33
N GLY A 122 1.43 14.91 -8.25
CA GLY A 122 2.06 14.26 -9.40
C GLY A 122 2.48 12.81 -9.18
N PHE A 123 1.88 12.13 -8.19
CA PHE A 123 2.02 10.69 -8.05
C PHE A 123 1.25 9.95 -9.17
N ASP A 124 1.71 8.75 -9.51
CA ASP A 124 1.08 7.88 -10.52
C ASP A 124 0.11 6.87 -9.88
N ALA A 125 0.32 6.56 -8.60
CA ALA A 125 -0.48 5.63 -7.83
C ALA A 125 -0.57 5.99 -6.35
N VAL A 126 -1.48 5.33 -5.65
CA VAL A 126 -1.52 5.23 -4.19
C VAL A 126 -1.39 3.78 -3.76
N GLU A 127 -0.85 3.55 -2.58
CA GLU A 127 -0.97 2.29 -1.85
C GLU A 127 -1.65 2.54 -0.50
N PHE A 128 -2.47 1.59 -0.06
CA PHE A 128 -3.18 1.70 1.22
C PHE A 128 -2.61 0.73 2.24
N ASP A 129 -1.90 1.24 3.24
CA ASP A 129 -1.30 0.42 4.29
C ASP A 129 -2.29 -0.02 5.36
N ASN A 130 -1.94 -1.05 6.11
CA ASN A 130 -2.72 -1.66 7.19
C ASN A 130 -4.10 -2.21 6.76
N LEU A 131 -4.25 -2.62 5.50
CA LEU A 131 -5.46 -3.29 4.98
C LEU A 131 -5.92 -4.48 5.83
N ASP A 132 -4.97 -5.15 6.47
CA ASP A 132 -5.14 -6.31 7.34
C ASP A 132 -5.40 -5.97 8.82
N SER A 133 -5.64 -4.69 9.16
CA SER A 133 -5.84 -4.24 10.56
C SER A 133 -6.93 -4.99 11.31
N TYR A 134 -7.85 -5.64 10.60
CA TYR A 134 -8.87 -6.49 11.17
C TYR A 134 -8.29 -7.70 11.94
N THR A 135 -7.12 -8.20 11.54
CA THR A 135 -6.41 -9.31 12.23
C THR A 135 -5.95 -8.92 13.64
N ARG A 136 -5.65 -7.62 13.84
CA ARG A 136 -5.16 -7.02 15.09
C ARG A 136 -6.29 -6.36 15.92
N SER A 137 -7.54 -6.62 15.56
CA SER A 137 -8.72 -5.98 16.17
C SER A 137 -9.38 -6.79 17.30
N ASP A 138 -8.81 -7.92 17.74
CA ASP A 138 -9.44 -8.90 18.65
C ASP A 138 -10.89 -9.28 18.21
N GLY A 139 -11.12 -9.38 16.90
CA GLY A 139 -12.42 -9.71 16.32
C GLY A 139 -13.45 -8.57 16.33
N ALA A 140 -13.04 -7.33 16.61
CA ALA A 140 -13.93 -6.17 16.52
C ALA A 140 -14.19 -5.72 15.07
N LEU A 141 -13.23 -5.98 14.18
CA LEU A 141 -13.33 -5.73 12.74
C LEU A 141 -13.26 -7.05 11.98
N SER A 142 -13.83 -7.08 10.79
CA SER A 142 -13.74 -8.20 9.85
C SER A 142 -13.10 -7.78 8.53
N LEU A 143 -12.66 -8.76 7.73
CA LEU A 143 -12.25 -8.52 6.35
C LEU A 143 -13.33 -7.75 5.56
N ALA A 144 -14.61 -8.09 5.74
CA ALA A 144 -15.70 -7.42 5.03
C ALA A 144 -15.81 -5.94 5.39
N ASP A 145 -15.47 -5.55 6.62
CA ASP A 145 -15.44 -4.16 7.06
C ASP A 145 -14.31 -3.39 6.37
N ASN A 146 -13.09 -3.94 6.37
CA ASN A 146 -11.94 -3.32 5.72
C ASN A 146 -12.10 -3.29 4.19
N LEU A 147 -12.64 -4.35 3.59
CA LEU A 147 -12.90 -4.44 2.15
C LEU A 147 -13.92 -3.39 1.68
N ALA A 148 -14.91 -3.05 2.51
CA ALA A 148 -15.86 -1.98 2.21
C ALA A 148 -15.18 -0.59 2.16
N VAL A 149 -14.20 -0.33 3.04
CA VAL A 149 -13.37 0.88 2.98
C VAL A 149 -12.46 0.85 1.77
N ALA A 150 -11.71 -0.25 1.57
CA ALA A 150 -10.80 -0.41 0.44
C ALA A 150 -11.49 -0.18 -0.91
N THR A 151 -12.68 -0.78 -1.11
CA THR A 151 -13.48 -0.60 -2.34
C THR A 151 -13.81 0.88 -2.59
N ALA A 152 -14.15 1.62 -1.54
CA ALA A 152 -14.44 3.04 -1.67
C ALA A 152 -13.19 3.87 -1.98
N LEU A 153 -12.06 3.55 -1.34
CA LEU A 153 -10.78 4.25 -1.56
C LEU A 153 -10.20 3.98 -2.95
N VAL A 154 -10.22 2.74 -3.42
CA VAL A 154 -9.76 2.37 -4.77
C VAL A 154 -10.58 3.10 -5.82
N ARG A 155 -11.90 3.19 -5.64
CA ARG A 155 -12.75 3.99 -6.54
C ARG A 155 -12.33 5.45 -6.59
N VAL A 156 -12.00 6.06 -5.44
CA VAL A 156 -11.53 7.46 -5.38
C VAL A 156 -10.19 7.61 -6.09
N ALA A 157 -9.26 6.66 -5.91
CA ALA A 157 -7.99 6.64 -6.63
C ALA A 157 -8.20 6.59 -8.15
N HIS A 158 -9.04 5.68 -8.62
CA HIS A 158 -9.41 5.55 -10.04
C HIS A 158 -10.07 6.82 -10.59
N ASP A 159 -11.03 7.39 -9.86
CA ASP A 159 -11.69 8.65 -10.22
C ASP A 159 -10.69 9.83 -10.27
N ALA A 160 -9.62 9.78 -9.48
CA ALA A 160 -8.51 10.75 -9.48
C ALA A 160 -7.43 10.47 -10.54
N GLY A 161 -7.54 9.36 -11.30
CA GLY A 161 -6.56 8.97 -12.32
C GLY A 161 -5.31 8.30 -11.76
N LEU A 162 -5.39 7.69 -10.58
CA LEU A 162 -4.31 6.95 -9.92
C LEU A 162 -4.59 5.45 -9.94
N ALA A 163 -3.56 4.63 -10.11
CA ALA A 163 -3.66 3.21 -9.77
C ALA A 163 -3.70 3.03 -8.25
N ALA A 164 -4.30 1.95 -7.77
CA ALA A 164 -4.36 1.61 -6.35
C ALA A 164 -3.63 0.29 -6.06
N GLY A 165 -2.67 0.33 -5.13
CA GLY A 165 -1.90 -0.82 -4.67
C GLY A 165 -2.48 -1.43 -3.40
N GLN A 166 -2.65 -2.76 -3.41
CA GLN A 166 -2.86 -3.54 -2.19
C GLN A 166 -1.54 -3.62 -1.42
N LYS A 167 -1.55 -3.28 -0.13
CA LYS A 167 -0.43 -3.53 0.78
C LYS A 167 -0.66 -4.79 1.60
N ASN A 168 0.26 -5.75 1.54
CA ASN A 168 0.24 -7.02 2.27
C ASN A 168 -1.12 -7.77 2.13
N ALA A 169 -1.56 -8.54 3.14
CA ALA A 169 -2.81 -9.33 3.14
C ALA A 169 -2.89 -10.38 2.01
N SER A 170 -1.89 -11.26 1.92
CA SER A 170 -1.77 -12.24 0.83
C SER A 170 -2.96 -13.19 0.77
N GLU A 171 -3.47 -13.61 1.92
CA GLU A 171 -4.59 -14.53 2.06
C GLU A 171 -5.89 -13.98 1.44
N ASP A 172 -6.00 -12.66 1.34
CA ASP A 172 -7.16 -11.95 0.80
C ASP A 172 -6.95 -11.40 -0.60
N ALA A 173 -5.77 -11.59 -1.21
CA ALA A 173 -5.40 -10.95 -2.46
C ALA A 173 -6.44 -11.14 -3.58
N ALA A 174 -6.99 -12.36 -3.72
CA ALA A 174 -8.03 -12.63 -4.71
C ALA A 174 -9.32 -11.84 -4.44
N ALA A 175 -9.75 -11.75 -3.18
CA ALA A 175 -10.95 -11.02 -2.78
C ALA A 175 -10.75 -9.50 -2.91
N LEU A 176 -9.57 -8.99 -2.53
CA LEU A 176 -9.19 -7.59 -2.66
C LEU A 176 -9.15 -7.18 -4.15
N ARG A 177 -8.57 -8.00 -5.02
CA ARG A 177 -8.61 -7.76 -6.47
C ARG A 177 -10.03 -7.81 -7.03
N GLU A 178 -10.80 -8.85 -6.72
CA GLU A 178 -12.13 -9.04 -7.32
C GLU A 178 -13.15 -8.00 -6.85
N GLN A 179 -13.13 -7.64 -5.56
CA GLN A 179 -14.17 -6.82 -4.96
C GLN A 179 -13.78 -5.35 -4.84
N ALA A 180 -12.52 -5.05 -4.48
CA ALA A 180 -12.04 -3.67 -4.37
C ALA A 180 -11.37 -3.16 -5.64
N SER A 181 -11.03 -4.02 -6.61
CA SER A 181 -10.41 -3.65 -7.89
C SER A 181 -9.01 -3.05 -7.76
N PHE A 182 -8.22 -3.47 -6.77
CA PHE A 182 -6.80 -3.11 -6.68
C PHE A 182 -6.04 -3.48 -7.95
N ASP A 183 -5.07 -2.66 -8.35
CA ASP A 183 -4.37 -2.77 -9.63
C ASP A 183 -3.08 -3.59 -9.56
N PHE A 184 -2.36 -3.49 -8.44
CA PHE A 184 -1.06 -4.12 -8.17
C PHE A 184 -0.92 -4.42 -6.66
N ALA A 185 0.15 -5.12 -6.28
CA ALA A 185 0.49 -5.35 -4.87
C ALA A 185 1.85 -4.74 -4.51
N VAL A 186 1.93 -4.17 -3.32
CA VAL A 186 3.17 -3.88 -2.60
C VAL A 186 3.22 -4.80 -1.39
N THR A 187 4.31 -5.52 -1.23
CA THR A 187 4.45 -6.57 -0.22
C THR A 187 5.70 -6.33 0.61
N GLU A 188 5.62 -6.69 1.87
CA GLU A 188 6.77 -6.77 2.75
C GLU A 188 7.05 -8.24 3.03
N GLU A 189 8.27 -8.66 2.73
CA GLU A 189 8.83 -9.96 3.10
C GLU A 189 8.08 -11.15 2.47
N CYS A 190 7.55 -11.00 1.24
CA CYS A 190 6.78 -12.10 0.63
C CYS A 190 7.63 -13.36 0.44
N SER A 191 8.95 -13.23 0.30
CA SER A 191 9.83 -14.39 0.16
C SER A 191 10.16 -15.02 1.50
N VAL A 192 10.19 -14.25 2.59
CA VAL A 192 10.36 -14.77 3.96
C VAL A 192 9.15 -15.61 4.34
N PHE A 193 7.95 -15.15 3.99
CA PHE A 193 6.69 -15.80 4.37
C PHE A 193 6.16 -16.82 3.35
N ASP A 194 6.86 -17.06 2.23
CA ASP A 194 6.42 -17.95 1.13
C ASP A 194 5.07 -17.50 0.51
N GLU A 195 4.89 -16.19 0.37
CA GLU A 195 3.65 -15.55 -0.07
C GLU A 195 3.72 -14.97 -1.50
N CYS A 196 4.92 -14.83 -2.07
CA CYS A 196 5.10 -14.21 -3.40
C CYS A 196 4.25 -14.88 -4.49
N GLY A 197 4.13 -16.22 -4.45
CA GLY A 197 3.28 -16.99 -5.37
C GLY A 197 1.80 -16.63 -5.27
N THR A 198 1.32 -16.29 -4.07
CA THR A 198 -0.08 -15.89 -3.83
C THR A 198 -0.38 -14.55 -4.50
N TYR A 199 0.51 -13.56 -4.33
CA TYR A 199 0.34 -12.25 -4.99
C TYR A 199 0.49 -12.33 -6.50
N THR A 200 1.52 -13.03 -7.01
CA THR A 200 1.78 -13.14 -8.45
C THR A 200 0.70 -13.93 -9.18
N ALA A 201 0.02 -14.88 -8.52
CA ALA A 201 -1.16 -15.54 -9.08
C ALA A 201 -2.34 -14.58 -9.33
N VAL A 202 -2.43 -13.48 -8.59
CA VAL A 202 -3.50 -12.47 -8.69
C VAL A 202 -3.10 -11.29 -9.57
N TYR A 203 -1.90 -10.74 -9.36
CA TYR A 203 -1.43 -9.49 -9.96
C TYR A 203 -0.40 -9.70 -11.09
N GLY A 204 0.00 -10.94 -11.36
CA GLY A 204 1.00 -11.26 -12.37
C GLY A 204 2.34 -10.60 -12.06
N ALA A 205 2.86 -9.83 -13.01
CA ALA A 205 4.14 -9.14 -12.88
C ALA A 205 4.06 -7.80 -12.12
N HIS A 206 2.88 -7.39 -11.65
CA HIS A 206 2.65 -6.15 -10.91
C HIS A 206 2.65 -6.40 -9.40
N VAL A 207 3.72 -7.03 -8.92
CA VAL A 207 4.00 -7.23 -7.49
C VAL A 207 5.35 -6.57 -7.22
N ILE A 208 5.37 -5.70 -6.21
CA ILE A 208 6.56 -4.98 -5.74
C ILE A 208 6.85 -5.48 -4.33
N ASP A 209 7.99 -6.11 -4.13
CA ASP A 209 8.35 -6.71 -2.85
C ASP A 209 9.51 -5.97 -2.18
N ILE A 210 9.35 -5.77 -0.87
CA ILE A 210 10.32 -5.14 0.01
C ILE A 210 10.76 -6.20 1.01
N GLU A 211 12.02 -6.61 0.90
CA GLU A 211 12.67 -7.50 1.85
C GLU A 211 13.48 -6.69 2.86
N TYR A 212 13.59 -7.15 4.10
CA TYR A 212 14.28 -6.41 5.15
C TYR A 212 15.56 -7.08 5.64
N THR A 213 16.61 -6.28 5.83
CA THR A 213 17.95 -6.79 6.23
C THR A 213 17.98 -7.55 7.55
N ASP A 214 16.99 -7.34 8.43
CA ASP A 214 16.93 -7.90 9.77
C ASP A 214 16.19 -9.23 9.86
N ASP A 215 15.58 -9.71 8.77
CA ASP A 215 14.81 -10.98 8.75
C ASP A 215 15.11 -11.91 7.57
N LEU A 216 16.22 -11.68 6.84
CA LEU A 216 16.57 -12.53 5.70
C LEU A 216 16.85 -14.00 6.12
N PRO A 217 16.11 -14.98 5.57
CA PRO A 217 16.34 -16.40 5.88
C PRO A 217 17.55 -16.99 5.14
N ARG A 218 17.99 -16.31 4.07
CA ARG A 218 19.13 -16.66 3.20
C ARG A 218 19.66 -15.38 2.53
N PRO A 219 20.85 -15.41 1.89
CA PRO A 219 21.38 -14.22 1.21
C PRO A 219 20.38 -13.63 0.21
N PHE A 220 20.27 -12.30 0.16
CA PHE A 220 19.31 -11.61 -0.72
C PHE A 220 19.47 -11.99 -2.20
N ALA A 221 20.71 -12.15 -2.68
CA ALA A 221 20.97 -12.64 -4.04
C ALA A 221 20.37 -14.04 -4.34
N GLU A 222 20.25 -14.92 -3.34
CA GLU A 222 19.56 -16.21 -3.50
C GLU A 222 18.03 -16.06 -3.52
N MET A 223 17.49 -15.05 -2.85
CA MET A 223 16.06 -14.71 -2.90
C MET A 223 15.70 -14.11 -4.26
N CYS A 224 16.50 -13.17 -4.77
CA CYS A 224 16.37 -12.61 -6.11
C CYS A 224 16.43 -13.66 -7.23
N ALA A 225 17.20 -14.74 -7.02
CA ALA A 225 17.34 -15.81 -8.00
C ALA A 225 16.25 -16.89 -7.91
N ASP A 226 15.30 -16.76 -6.98
CA ASP A 226 14.19 -17.70 -6.81
C ASP A 226 13.13 -17.49 -7.90
N ASP A 227 12.69 -18.57 -8.54
CA ASP A 227 11.65 -18.51 -9.58
C ASP A 227 10.29 -18.00 -9.04
N ALA A 228 10.06 -18.10 -7.72
CA ALA A 228 8.86 -17.59 -7.06
C ALA A 228 8.95 -16.09 -6.72
N ALA A 229 10.14 -15.50 -6.71
CA ALA A 229 10.34 -14.09 -6.38
C ALA A 229 9.75 -13.19 -7.49
N PRO A 230 9.07 -12.09 -7.12
CA PRO A 230 8.67 -11.10 -8.11
C PRO A 230 9.89 -10.41 -8.71
N ALA A 231 9.79 -10.04 -9.99
CA ALA A 231 10.87 -9.33 -10.69
C ALA A 231 11.15 -7.92 -10.13
N SER A 232 10.21 -7.35 -9.38
CA SER A 232 10.36 -6.06 -8.70
C SER A 232 10.58 -6.33 -7.21
N MET A 233 11.82 -6.55 -6.80
CA MET A 233 12.20 -6.82 -5.40
C MET A 233 13.37 -5.92 -4.99
N VAL A 234 13.35 -5.43 -3.75
CA VAL A 234 14.41 -4.62 -3.16
C VAL A 234 14.67 -5.03 -1.72
N LEU A 235 15.94 -4.99 -1.29
CA LEU A 235 16.32 -5.10 0.11
C LEU A 235 16.41 -3.71 0.73
N ARG A 236 15.74 -3.51 1.86
CA ARG A 236 15.79 -2.26 2.62
C ARG A 236 16.11 -2.49 4.09
N ASP A 237 16.53 -1.44 4.77
CA ASP A 237 16.54 -1.39 6.23
C ASP A 237 15.12 -1.18 6.76
N ARG A 238 14.81 -1.72 7.95
CA ARG A 238 13.46 -1.66 8.56
C ARG A 238 12.95 -0.24 8.76
N LEU A 239 13.84 0.73 8.98
CA LEU A 239 13.49 2.14 9.19
C LEU A 239 13.30 2.90 7.88
N LEU A 240 13.58 2.27 6.74
CA LEU A 240 13.45 2.85 5.41
C LEU A 240 14.19 4.20 5.29
N GLY A 241 15.39 4.25 5.89
CA GLY A 241 16.20 5.47 5.99
C GLY A 241 16.77 5.94 4.65
N ALA A 242 17.51 7.05 4.68
CA ALA A 242 18.18 7.63 3.52
C ALA A 242 19.70 7.36 3.51
N PRO A 243 20.38 7.52 2.36
CA PRO A 243 21.83 7.46 2.29
C PRO A 243 22.50 8.38 3.32
N GLY A 244 23.31 7.78 4.20
CA GLY A 244 24.02 8.47 5.28
C GLY A 244 23.40 8.25 6.67
N ASP A 245 22.18 7.74 6.75
CA ASP A 245 21.57 7.35 8.03
C ASP A 245 22.24 6.08 8.58
N PRO A 246 22.40 5.98 9.91
CA PRO A 246 22.88 4.75 10.53
C PRO A 246 21.94 3.58 10.22
N GLY A 247 22.50 2.50 9.66
CA GLY A 247 21.72 1.31 9.31
C GLY A 247 21.05 1.35 7.95
N TYR A 248 21.19 2.44 7.17
CA TYR A 248 20.70 2.50 5.80
C TYR A 248 21.17 1.29 4.98
N ALA A 249 20.22 0.61 4.36
CA ALA A 249 20.48 -0.51 3.46
C ALA A 249 19.60 -0.41 2.22
N PHE A 250 20.21 -0.58 1.06
CA PHE A 250 19.54 -0.61 -0.23
C PHE A 250 20.30 -1.56 -1.15
N GLU A 251 19.65 -2.62 -1.59
CA GLU A 251 20.19 -3.58 -2.56
C GLU A 251 19.10 -3.97 -3.56
N LEU A 252 19.44 -3.95 -4.84
CA LEU A 252 18.54 -4.38 -5.93
C LEU A 252 18.93 -5.80 -6.36
N CYS A 253 17.97 -6.53 -6.91
CA CYS A 253 18.28 -7.73 -7.68
C CYS A 253 19.10 -7.38 -8.94
N ASP A 254 20.03 -8.27 -9.32
CA ASP A 254 20.94 -8.12 -10.47
C ASP A 254 20.31 -8.47 -11.83
#